data_AF-A0A0U9HIB6-F1
#
_entry.id   AF-A0A0U9HIB6-F1
#
_cell.length_a   1.000
_cell.length_b   1.000
_cell.length_c   1.000
_cell.angle_alpha   90.00
_cell.angle_beta   90.00
_cell.angle_gamma   90.00
#
_symmetry.space_group_name_H-M   'P 1'
#
loop_
_entity.id
_entity.type
_entity.pdbx_description
1 polymer ?
#
loop_
_entity_poly.entity_id
_entity_poly.type
_entity_poly.pdbx_seq_one_letter_code
_entity_poly.pdbx_strand_id
1 'polypeptide(L)'
;MAGLAGAVVGDAIITFSWMLASSLVGLGAVTLAPHLPFIEPYSTFTVAMTILCALLLLFEPIAGALGGASFNPAANLTFLTAGVGDESSLKLATRLPAQVVGAATGALALVYLYPEVFHKIVLKGPGLQPGITVMEGAIAEGVVSFVINLIVLWSMFTPPWKGLAGMFKHSLPLTATVALIAAAASYTGPAMNPVTAFGFAYLEKRHQTYEHFVVYWATPLAGAVLAAIVFRIFLKPQKEKVKKS
;
A
#
# COMPACT_ATOMS: atom_id res chain seq x y z
N MET A 1 -14.34 -12.97 16.90
CA MET A 1 -13.08 -12.75 16.15
C MET A 1 -13.03 -13.78 15.03
N ALA A 2 -12.89 -13.36 13.78
CA ALA A 2 -12.67 -14.29 12.68
C ALA A 2 -11.30 -14.98 12.91
N GLY A 3 -11.28 -16.32 12.94
CA GLY A 3 -10.02 -17.07 13.02
C GLY A 3 -9.15 -16.86 11.77
N LEU A 4 -7.98 -17.50 11.72
CA LEU A 4 -7.04 -17.38 10.60
C LEU A 4 -7.70 -17.51 9.21
N ALA A 5 -8.61 -18.47 9.05
CA ALA A 5 -9.36 -18.68 7.82
C ALA A 5 -10.20 -17.46 7.40
N GLY A 6 -10.83 -16.77 8.36
CA GLY A 6 -11.60 -15.56 8.06
C GLY A 6 -10.73 -14.37 7.71
N ALA A 7 -9.54 -14.25 8.30
CA ALA A 7 -8.55 -13.24 7.90
C ALA A 7 -8.02 -13.48 6.48
N VAL A 8 -7.78 -14.75 6.11
CA VAL A 8 -7.37 -15.14 4.74
C VAL A 8 -8.45 -14.76 3.71
N VAL A 9 -9.72 -15.07 4.00
CA VAL A 9 -10.83 -14.66 3.13
C VAL A 9 -10.98 -13.14 3.08
N GLY A 10 -10.85 -12.48 4.24
CA GLY A 10 -10.86 -11.02 4.35
C GLY A 10 -9.79 -10.37 3.47
N ASP A 11 -8.57 -10.91 3.48
CA ASP A 11 -7.44 -10.45 2.66
C ASP A 11 -7.70 -10.57 1.16
N ALA A 12 -8.29 -11.68 0.72
CA ALA A 12 -8.67 -11.84 -0.68
C ALA A 12 -9.75 -10.81 -1.08
N ILE A 13 -10.78 -10.61 -0.26
CA ILE A 13 -11.89 -9.68 -0.55
C ILE A 13 -11.43 -8.23 -0.55
N ILE A 14 -10.67 -7.82 0.46
CA ILE A 14 -10.20 -6.43 0.58
C ILE A 14 -9.21 -6.12 -0.54
N THR A 15 -8.34 -7.07 -0.92
CA THR A 15 -7.38 -6.86 -2.01
C THR A 15 -8.07 -6.81 -3.37
N PHE A 16 -9.06 -7.68 -3.60
CA PHE A 16 -9.91 -7.62 -4.80
C PHE A 16 -10.59 -6.25 -4.93
N SER A 17 -11.23 -5.79 -3.86
CA SER A 17 -11.95 -4.52 -3.82
C SER A 17 -10.99 -3.33 -4.00
N TRP A 18 -9.82 -3.40 -3.37
CA TRP A 18 -8.78 -2.38 -3.49
C TRP A 18 -8.31 -2.29 -4.93
N MET A 19 -8.14 -3.43 -5.61
CA MET A 19 -7.68 -3.44 -6.98
C MET A 19 -8.67 -2.81 -7.95
N LEU A 20 -9.97 -3.06 -7.77
CA LEU A 20 -11.01 -2.38 -8.54
C LEU A 20 -10.99 -0.87 -8.28
N ALA A 21 -10.99 -0.45 -7.01
CA ALA A 21 -11.11 0.95 -6.65
C ALA A 21 -9.87 1.78 -7.04
N SER A 22 -8.66 1.29 -6.72
CA SER A 22 -7.41 2.00 -6.99
C SER A 22 -7.12 2.15 -8.48
N SER A 23 -7.49 1.16 -9.31
CA SER A 23 -7.32 1.24 -10.76
C SER A 23 -8.20 2.32 -11.40
N LEU A 24 -9.32 2.67 -10.79
CA LEU A 24 -10.24 3.69 -11.30
C LEU A 24 -9.86 5.12 -10.89
N VAL A 25 -8.83 5.31 -10.06
CA VAL A 25 -8.41 6.64 -9.57
C VAL A 25 -8.07 7.58 -10.71
N GLY A 26 -7.26 7.13 -11.67
CA GLY A 26 -6.84 7.96 -12.81
C GLY A 26 -8.02 8.37 -13.68
N LEU A 27 -8.92 7.42 -13.98
CA LEU A 27 -10.14 7.70 -14.73
C LEU A 27 -11.04 8.69 -13.99
N GLY A 28 -11.32 8.42 -12.71
CA GLY A 28 -12.13 9.30 -11.88
C GLY A 28 -11.56 10.71 -11.82
N ALA A 29 -10.23 10.86 -11.75
CA ALA A 29 -9.59 12.15 -11.77
C ALA A 29 -9.77 12.90 -13.10
N VAL A 30 -9.59 12.23 -14.23
CA VAL A 30 -9.82 12.83 -15.57
C VAL A 30 -11.27 13.24 -15.76
N THR A 31 -12.22 12.44 -15.26
CA THR A 31 -13.65 12.72 -15.36
C THR A 31 -14.10 13.83 -14.41
N LEU A 32 -13.58 13.89 -13.19
CA LEU A 32 -14.04 14.83 -12.17
C LEU A 32 -13.37 16.20 -12.27
N ALA A 33 -12.09 16.27 -12.67
CA ALA A 33 -11.33 17.52 -12.69
C ALA A 33 -12.04 18.67 -13.45
N PRO A 34 -12.65 18.47 -14.64
CA PRO A 34 -13.35 19.54 -15.36
C PRO A 34 -14.59 20.10 -14.64
N HIS A 35 -15.11 19.43 -13.62
CA HIS A 35 -16.36 19.77 -12.93
C HIS A 35 -16.16 20.40 -11.56
N LEU A 36 -14.92 20.68 -11.14
CA LEU A 36 -14.61 21.22 -9.81
C LEU A 36 -14.22 22.72 -9.90
N PRO A 37 -15.17 23.65 -9.69
CA PRO A 37 -14.98 25.08 -10.00
C PRO A 37 -14.15 25.84 -8.96
N PHE A 38 -13.94 25.28 -7.77
CA PHE A 38 -13.21 25.93 -6.66
C PHE A 38 -11.70 25.67 -6.71
N ILE A 39 -11.28 24.98 -7.76
CA ILE A 39 -10.05 24.21 -7.79
C ILE A 39 -9.36 24.53 -9.14
N GLU A 40 -9.05 25.81 -9.35
CA GLU A 40 -8.25 26.29 -10.47
C GLU A 40 -6.89 26.82 -9.97
N PRO A 41 -5.75 26.39 -10.54
CA PRO A 41 -5.60 25.43 -11.63
C PRO A 41 -5.10 24.08 -11.08
N TYR A 42 -5.99 23.13 -10.77
CA TYR A 42 -5.52 21.84 -10.23
C TYR A 42 -5.26 20.89 -11.39
N SER A 43 -4.08 20.29 -11.36
CA SER A 43 -3.74 19.19 -12.25
C SER A 43 -4.63 17.98 -11.93
N THR A 44 -4.99 17.19 -12.95
CA THR A 44 -5.61 15.86 -12.79
C THR A 44 -4.94 15.04 -11.69
N PHE A 45 -3.63 15.26 -11.50
CA PHE A 45 -2.84 14.69 -10.42
C PHE A 45 -3.39 15.03 -9.02
N THR A 46 -3.74 16.29 -8.71
CA THR A 46 -4.27 16.64 -7.37
C THR A 46 -5.64 16.00 -7.11
N VAL A 47 -6.49 15.90 -8.14
CA VAL A 47 -7.78 15.19 -8.03
C VAL A 47 -7.53 13.71 -7.79
N ALA A 48 -6.60 13.09 -8.53
CA ALA A 48 -6.21 11.69 -8.33
C ALA A 48 -5.69 11.43 -6.90
N MET A 49 -4.83 12.31 -6.38
CA MET A 49 -4.32 12.19 -5.00
C MET A 49 -5.42 12.35 -3.95
N THR A 50 -6.39 13.23 -4.20
CA THR A 50 -7.58 13.39 -3.32
C THR A 50 -8.44 12.14 -3.32
N ILE A 51 -8.75 11.56 -4.48
CA ILE A 51 -9.51 10.30 -4.59
C ILE A 51 -8.75 9.18 -3.88
N LEU A 52 -7.44 9.06 -4.11
CA LEU A 52 -6.62 8.03 -3.47
C LEU A 52 -6.62 8.18 -1.94
N CYS A 53 -6.49 9.41 -1.43
CA CYS A 53 -6.58 9.69 0.00
C CYS A 53 -7.94 9.25 0.58
N ALA A 54 -9.03 9.55 -0.11
CA ALA A 54 -10.37 9.11 0.28
C ALA A 54 -10.52 7.59 0.28
N LEU A 55 -9.94 6.89 -0.72
CA LEU A 55 -9.92 5.43 -0.75
C LEU A 55 -9.14 4.84 0.42
N LEU A 56 -7.95 5.36 0.72
CA LEU A 56 -7.14 4.89 1.84
C LEU A 56 -7.87 5.07 3.18
N LEU A 57 -8.56 6.20 3.37
CA LEU A 57 -9.43 6.45 4.53
C LEU A 57 -10.61 5.47 4.64
N LEU A 58 -11.18 5.08 3.49
CA LEU A 58 -12.32 4.17 3.45
C LEU A 58 -11.90 2.71 3.71
N PHE A 59 -10.77 2.29 3.17
CA PHE A 59 -10.34 0.89 3.23
C PHE A 59 -9.84 0.45 4.61
N GLU A 60 -9.28 1.37 5.40
CA GLU A 60 -8.82 1.08 6.77
C GLU A 60 -9.95 0.53 7.68
N PRO A 61 -11.12 1.19 7.84
CA PRO A 61 -12.20 0.65 8.67
C PRO A 61 -12.84 -0.62 8.06
N ILE A 62 -12.88 -0.78 6.74
CA ILE A 62 -13.38 -2.00 6.09
C ILE A 62 -12.46 -3.18 6.42
N ALA A 63 -11.15 -2.99 6.32
CA ALA A 63 -10.17 -3.99 6.72
C ALA A 63 -10.32 -4.38 8.20
N GLY A 64 -10.58 -3.41 9.08
CA GLY A 64 -10.93 -3.65 10.48
C GLY A 64 -12.19 -4.52 10.64
N ALA A 65 -13.27 -4.20 9.92
CA ALA A 65 -14.52 -4.96 9.93
C ALA A 65 -14.35 -6.40 9.40
N LEU A 66 -13.42 -6.62 8.48
CA LEU A 66 -13.02 -7.93 7.96
C LEU A 66 -12.03 -8.69 8.87
N GLY A 67 -11.96 -8.33 10.16
CA GLY A 67 -11.13 -9.04 11.15
C GLY A 67 -9.66 -8.66 11.10
N GLY A 68 -9.34 -7.42 10.73
CA GLY A 68 -7.96 -6.97 10.56
C GLY A 68 -7.34 -7.50 9.28
N ALA A 69 -8.13 -7.53 8.20
CA ALA A 69 -7.66 -7.86 6.87
C ALA A 69 -6.55 -6.89 6.42
N SER A 70 -5.73 -7.31 5.47
CA SER A 70 -4.64 -6.53 4.89
C SER A 70 -4.60 -6.79 3.40
N PHE A 71 -4.29 -5.75 2.64
CA PHE A 71 -4.04 -5.82 1.20
C PHE A 71 -2.59 -5.47 0.85
N ASN A 72 -1.70 -5.39 1.84
CA ASN A 72 -0.29 -5.05 1.63
C ASN A 72 0.63 -6.03 2.40
N PRO A 73 1.31 -6.94 1.69
CA PRO A 73 2.20 -7.91 2.35
C PRO A 73 3.48 -7.26 2.88
N ALA A 74 3.90 -6.11 2.36
CA ALA A 74 5.02 -5.35 2.92
C ALA A 74 4.67 -4.86 4.33
N ALA A 75 3.43 -4.39 4.56
CA ALA A 75 2.95 -4.01 5.88
C ALA A 75 2.89 -5.22 6.83
N ASN A 76 2.37 -6.37 6.37
CA ASN A 76 2.35 -7.60 7.18
C ASN A 76 3.77 -8.02 7.58
N LEU A 77 4.73 -7.99 6.64
CA LEU A 77 6.13 -8.31 6.88
C LEU A 77 6.81 -7.31 7.83
N THR A 78 6.50 -6.03 7.72
CA THR A 78 6.97 -4.98 8.63
C THR A 78 6.56 -5.27 10.07
N PHE A 79 5.28 -5.57 10.32
CA PHE A 79 4.76 -5.87 11.65
C PHE A 79 5.36 -7.16 12.23
N LEU A 80 5.43 -8.21 11.42
CA LEU A 80 6.10 -9.47 11.78
C LEU A 80 7.55 -9.22 12.20
N THR A 81 8.31 -8.48 11.40
CA THR A 81 9.74 -8.21 11.63
C THR A 81 9.97 -7.32 12.85
N ALA A 82 9.08 -6.33 13.06
CA ALA A 82 9.12 -5.42 14.20
C ALA A 82 8.71 -6.10 15.53
N GLY A 83 8.03 -7.26 15.45
CA GLY A 83 7.48 -7.96 16.59
C GLY A 83 6.42 -7.10 17.30
N VAL A 84 5.51 -6.53 16.52
CA VAL A 84 4.37 -5.71 16.96
C VAL A 84 3.11 -6.16 16.25
N GLY A 85 1.94 -5.80 16.80
CA GLY A 85 0.67 -6.32 16.30
C GLY A 85 0.50 -7.81 16.60
N ASP A 86 -0.40 -8.45 15.86
CA ASP A 86 -0.75 -9.88 16.00
C ASP A 86 -0.25 -10.69 14.77
N GLU A 87 0.81 -10.23 14.10
CA GLU A 87 1.35 -10.92 12.93
C GLU A 87 2.25 -12.11 13.32
N SER A 88 2.22 -13.16 12.49
CA SER A 88 3.06 -14.37 12.65
C SER A 88 3.48 -14.90 11.29
N SER A 89 4.55 -15.70 11.24
CA SER A 89 5.01 -16.33 9.99
C SER A 89 3.92 -17.17 9.32
N LEU A 90 3.08 -17.86 10.12
CA LEU A 90 1.95 -18.64 9.59
C LEU A 90 0.86 -17.74 9.00
N LYS A 91 0.53 -16.62 9.66
CA LYS A 91 -0.41 -15.62 9.12
C LYS A 91 0.11 -15.08 7.81
N LEU A 92 1.36 -14.63 7.74
CA LEU A 92 1.95 -14.11 6.51
C LEU A 92 1.93 -15.16 5.39
N ALA A 93 2.34 -16.40 5.67
CA ALA A 93 2.41 -17.48 4.67
C ALA A 93 1.05 -17.85 4.09
N THR A 94 -0.04 -17.75 4.87
CA THR A 94 -1.40 -18.08 4.43
C THR A 94 -2.12 -16.88 3.81
N ARG A 95 -1.84 -15.66 4.28
CA ARG A 95 -2.48 -14.42 3.84
C ARG A 95 -1.90 -13.89 2.53
N LEU A 96 -0.58 -13.97 2.32
CA LEU A 96 0.05 -13.49 1.09
C LEU A 96 -0.54 -14.13 -0.17
N PRO A 97 -0.71 -15.47 -0.27
CA PRO A 97 -1.38 -16.07 -1.43
C PRO A 97 -2.80 -15.56 -1.65
N ALA A 98 -3.55 -15.31 -0.56
CA ALA A 98 -4.91 -14.77 -0.64
C ALA A 98 -4.94 -13.35 -1.20
N GLN A 99 -4.01 -12.50 -0.75
CA GLN A 99 -3.82 -11.16 -1.30
C GLN A 99 -3.45 -11.22 -2.79
N VAL A 100 -2.51 -12.08 -3.19
CA VAL A 100 -2.12 -12.28 -4.60
C VAL A 100 -3.32 -12.70 -5.46
N VAL A 101 -4.12 -13.66 -4.99
CA VAL A 101 -5.35 -14.11 -5.67
C VAL A 101 -6.35 -12.96 -5.77
N GLY A 102 -6.57 -12.22 -4.68
CA GLY A 102 -7.44 -11.05 -4.66
C GLY A 102 -7.02 -9.99 -5.68
N ALA A 103 -5.73 -9.68 -5.77
CA ALA A 103 -5.20 -8.72 -6.75
C ALA A 103 -5.38 -9.21 -8.19
N ALA A 104 -5.02 -10.45 -8.50
CA ALA A 104 -5.20 -11.01 -9.85
C ALA A 104 -6.67 -11.02 -10.27
N THR A 105 -7.56 -11.49 -9.39
CA THR A 105 -9.00 -11.58 -9.69
C THR A 105 -9.66 -10.20 -9.77
N GLY A 106 -9.25 -9.24 -8.93
CA GLY A 106 -9.73 -7.85 -8.99
C GLY A 106 -9.28 -7.15 -10.27
N ALA A 107 -8.03 -7.38 -10.67
CA ALA A 107 -7.48 -6.89 -11.93
C ALA A 107 -8.24 -7.49 -13.13
N LEU A 108 -8.49 -8.80 -13.13
CA LEU A 108 -9.27 -9.46 -14.20
C LEU A 108 -10.73 -8.99 -14.25
N ALA A 109 -11.37 -8.81 -13.08
CA ALA A 109 -12.73 -8.30 -13.01
C ALA A 109 -12.84 -6.90 -13.62
N LEU A 110 -11.82 -6.06 -13.47
CA LEU A 110 -11.77 -4.75 -14.11
C LEU A 110 -11.81 -4.84 -15.64
N VAL A 111 -11.03 -5.75 -16.24
CA VAL A 111 -11.03 -5.99 -17.68
C VAL A 111 -12.40 -6.45 -18.17
N TYR A 112 -13.05 -7.33 -17.40
CA TYR A 112 -14.36 -7.86 -17.74
C TYR A 112 -15.47 -6.80 -17.62
N LEU A 113 -15.46 -5.98 -16.56
CA LEU A 113 -16.50 -5.00 -16.28
C LEU A 113 -16.34 -3.72 -17.10
N TYR A 114 -15.10 -3.33 -17.45
CA TYR A 114 -14.81 -2.06 -18.13
C TYR A 114 -13.85 -2.23 -19.33
N PRO A 115 -14.18 -3.06 -20.33
CA PRO A 115 -13.27 -3.40 -21.43
C PRO A 115 -12.83 -2.18 -22.25
N GLU A 116 -13.73 -1.23 -22.49
CA GLU A 116 -13.48 0.02 -23.25
C GLU A 116 -12.51 0.98 -22.54
N VAL A 117 -12.59 1.05 -21.21
CA VAL A 117 -11.81 1.98 -20.37
C VAL A 117 -10.42 1.40 -20.09
N PHE A 118 -10.35 0.08 -19.96
CA PHE A 118 -9.15 -0.67 -19.62
C PHE A 118 -7.99 -0.40 -20.59
N HIS A 119 -8.23 -0.52 -21.89
CA HIS A 119 -7.19 -0.37 -22.91
C HIS A 119 -6.69 1.06 -23.12
N LYS A 120 -7.48 2.08 -22.74
CA LYS A 120 -7.20 3.47 -23.10
C LYS A 120 -6.62 4.32 -21.97
N ILE A 121 -7.03 4.08 -20.72
CA ILE A 121 -6.78 5.05 -19.62
C ILE A 121 -6.24 4.37 -18.35
N VAL A 122 -6.66 3.13 -18.07
CA VAL A 122 -6.46 2.50 -16.76
C VAL A 122 -5.15 1.71 -16.63
N LEU A 123 -4.49 1.40 -17.76
CA LEU A 123 -3.33 0.50 -17.79
C LEU A 123 -1.97 1.12 -17.44
N LYS A 124 -1.86 2.40 -17.09
CA LYS A 124 -0.61 2.95 -16.55
C LYS A 124 -0.51 2.75 -15.03
N GLY A 125 -0.67 1.49 -14.58
CA GLY A 125 -0.35 1.09 -13.21
C GLY A 125 1.14 1.28 -12.91
N PRO A 126 1.63 0.80 -11.74
CA PRO A 126 3.05 0.87 -11.41
C PRO A 126 3.94 0.30 -12.53
N GLY A 127 4.91 1.10 -12.96
CA GLY A 127 5.89 0.76 -13.99
C GLY A 127 7.03 1.78 -14.03
N LEU A 128 8.21 1.36 -14.49
CA LEU A 128 9.33 2.26 -14.71
C LEU A 128 8.95 3.35 -15.71
N GLN A 129 9.23 4.60 -15.35
CA GLN A 129 9.00 5.72 -16.26
C GLN A 129 10.07 5.72 -17.37
N PRO A 130 9.78 6.35 -18.54
CA PRO A 130 10.73 6.40 -19.65
C PRO A 130 12.09 6.97 -19.21
N GLY A 131 13.16 6.21 -19.51
CA GLY A 131 14.53 6.60 -19.18
C GLY A 131 15.01 6.18 -17.78
N ILE A 132 14.14 5.59 -16.95
CA ILE A 132 14.52 5.07 -15.62
C ILE A 132 15.01 3.64 -15.75
N THR A 133 16.18 3.37 -15.17
CA THR A 133 16.76 2.03 -15.11
C THR A 133 16.11 1.18 -14.02
N VAL A 134 16.27 -0.15 -14.12
CA VAL A 134 15.81 -1.10 -13.10
C VAL A 134 16.37 -0.75 -11.72
N MET A 135 17.65 -0.34 -11.65
CA MET A 135 18.29 -0.02 -10.37
C MET A 135 17.74 1.27 -9.76
N GLU A 136 17.54 2.32 -10.56
CA GLU A 136 16.94 3.57 -10.09
C GLU A 136 15.51 3.35 -9.58
N GLY A 137 14.70 2.58 -10.32
CA GLY A 137 13.36 2.22 -9.86
C GLY A 137 13.38 1.36 -8.60
N ALA A 138 14.29 0.40 -8.51
CA ALA A 138 14.45 -0.46 -7.35
C ALA A 138 14.84 0.34 -6.10
N ILE A 139 15.75 1.30 -6.23
CA ILE A 139 16.12 2.24 -5.15
C ILE A 139 14.91 3.09 -4.75
N ALA A 140 14.20 3.66 -5.72
CA ALA A 140 13.03 4.49 -5.45
C ALA A 140 11.98 3.72 -4.64
N GLU A 141 11.54 2.55 -5.12
CA GLU A 141 10.57 1.68 -4.44
C GLU A 141 11.03 1.22 -3.06
N GLY A 142 12.31 0.87 -2.92
CA GLY A 142 12.90 0.48 -1.64
C GLY A 142 12.89 1.62 -0.62
N VAL A 143 13.25 2.84 -1.05
CA VAL A 143 13.26 4.03 -0.18
C VAL A 143 11.84 4.43 0.21
N VAL A 144 10.90 4.54 -0.73
CA VAL A 144 9.53 4.94 -0.37
C VAL A 144 8.87 3.89 0.51
N SER A 145 9.11 2.59 0.27
CA SER A 145 8.63 1.50 1.11
C SER A 145 9.25 1.53 2.51
N PHE A 146 10.54 1.82 2.62
CA PHE A 146 11.20 2.02 3.91
C PHE A 146 10.56 3.17 4.70
N VAL A 147 10.43 4.35 4.09
CA VAL A 147 9.93 5.55 4.75
C VAL A 147 8.49 5.34 5.22
N ILE A 148 7.60 4.83 4.35
CA ILE A 148 6.19 4.64 4.75
C ILE A 148 6.05 3.61 5.88
N ASN A 149 6.77 2.49 5.82
CA ASN A 149 6.69 1.46 6.85
C ASN A 149 7.28 1.95 8.18
N LEU A 150 8.32 2.78 8.15
CA LEU A 150 8.87 3.40 9.36
C LEU A 150 7.87 4.39 9.97
N ILE A 151 7.21 5.20 9.15
CA ILE A 151 6.16 6.14 9.59
C ILE A 151 4.99 5.38 10.20
N VAL A 152 4.52 4.29 9.56
CA VAL A 152 3.44 3.43 10.09
C VAL A 152 3.83 2.86 11.45
N LEU A 153 5.03 2.29 11.57
CA LEU A 153 5.49 1.73 12.85
C LEU A 153 5.61 2.81 13.92
N TRP A 154 6.22 3.94 13.57
CA TRP A 154 6.41 5.04 14.49
C TRP A 154 5.07 5.58 14.98
N SER A 155 4.15 5.86 14.04
CA SER A 155 2.85 6.42 14.36
C SER A 155 1.98 5.44 15.14
N MET A 156 2.02 4.15 14.84
CA MET A 156 1.13 3.20 15.50
C MET A 156 1.62 2.71 16.86
N PHE A 157 2.94 2.64 17.09
CA PHE A 157 3.52 1.88 18.22
C PHE A 157 4.51 2.63 19.13
N THR A 158 4.82 3.89 18.84
CA THR A 158 5.73 4.74 19.65
C THR A 158 5.08 5.71 20.66
N PRO A 159 3.88 6.29 20.46
CA PRO A 159 3.59 7.57 21.15
C PRO A 159 2.76 7.43 22.42
N PRO A 160 2.81 8.41 23.34
CA PRO A 160 1.65 8.75 24.15
C PRO A 160 0.71 9.64 23.30
N TRP A 161 -0.07 9.03 22.40
CA TRP A 161 -1.14 9.76 21.72
C TRP A 161 -2.27 10.06 22.68
N LYS A 162 -2.44 11.32 23.09
CA LYS A 162 -3.56 11.78 23.93
C LYS A 162 -4.29 12.94 23.25
N GLY A 163 -5.60 13.00 23.43
CA GLY A 163 -6.45 14.07 22.87
C GLY A 163 -6.36 14.14 21.33
N LEU A 164 -6.30 15.37 20.80
CA LEU A 164 -6.18 15.64 19.35
C LEU A 164 -4.95 14.97 18.71
N ALA A 165 -3.90 14.68 19.48
CA ALA A 165 -2.72 14.01 18.94
C ALA A 165 -3.03 12.57 18.47
N GLY A 166 -4.09 11.93 18.98
CA GLY A 166 -4.56 10.64 18.49
C GLY A 166 -4.99 10.63 17.02
N MET A 167 -5.38 11.79 16.47
CA MET A 167 -5.71 11.92 15.06
C MET A 167 -4.47 11.69 14.17
N PHE A 168 -3.27 12.07 14.64
CA PHE A 168 -2.03 11.89 13.90
C PHE A 168 -1.63 10.41 13.72
N LYS A 169 -2.13 9.52 14.58
CA LYS A 169 -1.85 8.08 14.48
C LYS A 169 -2.20 7.51 13.09
N HIS A 170 -3.35 7.94 12.56
CA HIS A 170 -3.91 7.47 11.29
C HIS A 170 -3.69 8.47 10.15
N SER A 171 -3.74 9.78 10.43
CA SER A 171 -3.57 10.81 9.38
C SER A 171 -2.12 10.94 8.90
N LEU A 172 -1.12 10.62 9.73
CA LEU A 172 0.28 10.73 9.33
C LEU A 172 0.68 9.69 8.27
N PRO A 173 0.43 8.37 8.44
CA PRO A 173 0.70 7.40 7.38
C PRO A 173 -0.06 7.69 6.08
N LEU A 174 -1.31 8.15 6.21
CA LEU A 174 -2.14 8.52 5.05
C LEU A 174 -1.51 9.66 4.24
N THR A 175 -1.20 10.78 4.91
CA THR A 175 -0.61 11.95 4.25
C THR A 175 0.79 11.65 3.71
N ALA A 176 1.59 10.86 4.44
CA ALA A 176 2.88 10.38 3.98
C ALA A 176 2.76 9.51 2.72
N THR A 177 1.77 8.63 2.64
CA THR A 177 1.52 7.78 1.46
C THR A 177 1.32 8.65 0.21
N VAL A 178 0.44 9.65 0.29
CA VAL A 178 0.16 10.57 -0.83
C VAL A 178 1.41 11.36 -1.21
N ALA A 179 2.16 11.88 -0.23
CA ALA A 179 3.39 12.63 -0.47
C ALA A 179 4.48 11.78 -1.14
N LEU A 180 4.68 10.54 -0.68
CA LEU A 180 5.65 9.61 -1.25
C LEU A 180 5.24 9.19 -2.67
N ILE A 181 3.95 9.03 -2.94
CA ILE A 181 3.45 8.77 -4.29
C ILE A 181 3.80 9.92 -5.22
N ALA A 182 3.54 11.15 -4.79
CA ALA A 182 3.91 12.34 -5.56
C ALA A 182 5.42 12.42 -5.81
N ALA A 183 6.23 12.13 -4.79
CA ALA A 183 7.69 12.25 -4.87
C ALA A 183 8.34 11.21 -5.80
N ALA A 184 7.80 9.99 -5.86
CA ALA A 184 8.39 8.91 -6.67
C ALA A 184 7.59 8.57 -7.94
N ALA A 185 6.51 9.31 -8.24
CA ALA A 185 5.70 9.11 -9.45
C ALA A 185 6.52 9.13 -10.75
N SER A 186 7.52 10.02 -10.82
CA SER A 186 8.43 10.15 -11.97
C SER A 186 9.45 9.02 -12.12
N TYR A 187 9.53 8.09 -11.16
CA TYR A 187 10.43 6.94 -11.21
C TYR A 187 9.69 5.65 -11.53
N THR A 188 8.72 5.27 -10.69
CA THR A 188 8.09 3.94 -10.74
C THR A 188 6.57 3.94 -10.72
N GLY A 189 5.92 5.10 -10.56
CA GLY A 189 4.50 5.15 -10.22
C GLY A 189 4.25 4.34 -8.94
N PRO A 190 4.74 4.82 -7.78
CA PRO A 190 5.20 3.96 -6.71
C PRO A 190 4.07 3.14 -6.10
N ALA A 191 4.30 1.83 -6.00
CA ALA A 191 3.31 0.91 -5.47
C ALA A 191 3.37 0.82 -3.95
N MET A 192 4.59 0.75 -3.39
CA MET A 192 4.83 0.48 -1.95
C MET A 192 4.11 -0.78 -1.43
N ASN A 193 3.65 -1.63 -2.35
CA ASN A 193 2.78 -2.75 -2.12
C ASN A 193 2.96 -3.76 -3.27
N PRO A 194 3.71 -4.85 -3.04
CA PRO A 194 4.00 -5.84 -4.06
C PRO A 194 2.77 -6.47 -4.70
N VAL A 195 1.71 -6.71 -3.93
CA VAL A 195 0.49 -7.35 -4.42
C VAL A 195 -0.32 -6.40 -5.31
N THR A 196 -0.37 -5.11 -4.95
CA THR A 196 -1.01 -4.10 -5.81
C THR A 196 -0.26 -3.97 -7.14
N ALA A 197 1.08 -3.87 -7.11
CA ALA A 197 1.89 -3.83 -8.33
C ALA A 197 1.71 -5.10 -9.18
N PHE A 198 1.66 -6.26 -8.53
CA PHE A 198 1.43 -7.55 -9.18
C PHE A 198 0.10 -7.58 -9.93
N GLY A 199 -1.00 -7.09 -9.32
CA GLY A 199 -2.30 -7.05 -9.97
C GLY A 199 -2.29 -6.30 -11.30
N PHE A 200 -1.64 -5.13 -11.36
CA PHE A 200 -1.45 -4.39 -12.61
C PHE A 200 -0.54 -5.13 -13.61
N ALA A 201 0.59 -5.68 -13.13
CA ALA A 201 1.53 -6.41 -13.99
C ALA A 201 0.97 -7.76 -14.49
N TYR A 202 -0.03 -8.31 -13.81
CA TYR A 202 -0.68 -9.57 -14.18
C TYR A 202 -1.39 -9.44 -15.52
N LEU A 203 -2.10 -8.33 -15.74
CA LEU A 203 -2.92 -8.11 -16.93
C LEU A 203 -2.10 -7.97 -18.22
N GLU A 204 -0.91 -7.39 -18.11
CA GLU A 204 0.03 -7.26 -19.24
C GLU A 204 1.06 -8.40 -19.30
N LYS A 205 0.89 -9.45 -18.48
CA LYS A 205 1.84 -10.58 -18.38
C LYS A 205 3.27 -10.15 -18.04
N ARG A 206 3.44 -8.96 -17.45
CA ARG A 206 4.72 -8.40 -16.99
C ARG A 206 5.14 -8.91 -15.61
N HIS A 207 4.24 -9.57 -14.88
CA HIS A 207 4.48 -10.06 -13.52
C HIS A 207 5.63 -11.07 -13.39
N GLN A 208 6.06 -11.70 -14.48
CA GLN A 208 7.17 -12.67 -14.49
C GLN A 208 8.52 -12.05 -14.85
N THR A 209 8.58 -10.74 -15.14
CA THR A 209 9.83 -10.11 -15.55
C THR A 209 10.78 -9.93 -14.37
N TYR A 210 12.07 -9.99 -14.65
CA TYR A 210 13.12 -9.66 -13.69
C TYR A 210 12.94 -8.26 -13.12
N GLU A 211 12.60 -7.29 -13.97
CA GLU A 211 12.29 -5.91 -13.56
C GLU A 211 11.17 -5.88 -12.51
N HIS A 212 10.03 -6.52 -12.79
CA HIS A 212 8.90 -6.50 -11.88
C HIS A 212 9.25 -7.12 -10.52
N PHE A 213 9.94 -8.26 -10.55
CA PHE A 213 10.38 -8.93 -9.33
C PHE A 213 11.33 -8.06 -8.51
N VAL A 214 12.35 -7.46 -9.12
CA VAL A 214 13.33 -6.64 -8.40
C VAL A 214 12.70 -5.37 -7.86
N VAL A 215 11.98 -4.63 -8.71
CA VAL A 215 11.48 -3.28 -8.40
C VAL A 215 10.28 -3.31 -7.48
N TYR A 216 9.34 -4.24 -7.67
CA TYR A 216 8.06 -4.22 -6.96
C TYR A 216 7.89 -5.33 -5.92
N TRP A 217 8.76 -6.34 -5.89
CA TRP A 217 8.76 -7.36 -4.83
C TRP A 217 9.97 -7.24 -3.93
N ALA A 218 11.18 -7.40 -4.48
CA ALA A 218 12.39 -7.52 -3.67
C ALA A 218 12.69 -6.24 -2.87
N THR A 219 12.74 -5.07 -3.53
CA THR A 219 13.12 -3.83 -2.82
C THR A 219 12.04 -3.26 -1.91
N PRO A 220 10.72 -3.32 -2.20
CA PRO A 220 9.70 -2.94 -1.23
C PRO A 220 9.73 -3.79 0.04
N LEU A 221 9.89 -5.10 -0.10
CA LEU A 221 9.99 -6.01 1.05
C LEU A 221 11.29 -5.77 1.84
N ALA A 222 12.41 -5.50 1.16
CA ALA A 222 13.66 -5.12 1.82
C ALA A 222 13.53 -3.79 2.59
N GLY A 223 12.87 -2.79 2.01
CA GLY A 223 12.58 -1.51 2.67
C GLY A 223 11.70 -1.68 3.90
N ALA A 224 10.66 -2.51 3.82
CA ALA A 224 9.79 -2.87 4.93
C ALA A 224 10.56 -3.54 6.09
N VAL A 225 11.42 -4.52 5.79
CA VAL A 225 12.29 -5.18 6.77
C VAL A 225 13.25 -4.19 7.42
N LEU A 226 13.90 -3.33 6.62
CA LEU A 226 14.84 -2.32 7.13
C LEU A 226 14.13 -1.33 8.06
N ALA A 227 12.92 -0.89 7.71
CA ALA A 227 12.10 -0.01 8.55
C ALA A 227 11.79 -0.64 9.90
N ALA A 228 11.42 -1.93 9.90
CA ALA A 228 11.18 -2.69 11.12
C ALA A 228 12.43 -2.85 11.99
N ILE A 229 13.61 -3.06 11.38
CA ILE A 229 14.89 -3.13 12.10
C ILE A 229 15.22 -1.78 12.74
N VAL A 230 15.17 -0.69 11.98
CA VAL A 230 15.41 0.67 12.49
C VAL A 230 14.45 1.00 13.63
N PHE A 231 13.16 0.71 13.46
CA PHE A 231 12.17 0.90 14.51
C PHE A 231 12.52 0.12 15.78
N ARG A 232 12.87 -1.16 15.66
CA ARG A 232 13.21 -2.00 16.82
C ARG A 232 14.43 -1.49 17.59
N ILE A 233 15.44 -1.00 16.89
CA ILE A 233 16.69 -0.56 17.50
C ILE A 233 16.52 0.81 18.15
N PHE A 234 15.86 1.76 17.47
CA PHE A 234 15.90 3.16 17.85
C PHE A 234 14.59 3.72 18.40
N LEU A 235 13.44 3.19 17.99
CA LEU A 235 12.14 3.84 18.21
C LEU A 235 11.17 3.03 19.07
N LYS A 236 11.35 1.70 19.17
CA LYS A 236 10.44 0.83 19.92
C LYS A 236 10.52 1.19 21.41
N PRO A 237 9.41 1.57 22.07
CA PRO A 237 9.40 1.87 23.48
C PRO A 237 9.94 0.69 24.30
N GLN A 238 10.95 0.95 25.13
CA GLN A 238 11.48 -0.05 26.04
C GLN A 238 10.41 -0.32 27.12
N LYS A 239 10.10 -1.59 27.39
CA LYS A 239 9.26 -1.93 28.54
C LYS A 239 9.97 -1.44 29.81
N GLU A 240 9.37 -0.53 30.56
CA GLU A 240 9.86 -0.20 31.90
C GLU A 240 9.95 -1.49 32.70
N LYS A 241 11.17 -1.87 33.09
CA LYS A 241 11.37 -2.93 34.08
C LYS A 241 10.78 -2.39 35.37
N VAL A 242 9.59 -2.86 35.74
CA VAL A 242 9.02 -2.65 37.07
C VAL A 242 10.07 -3.09 38.07
N LYS A 243 10.74 -2.13 38.72
CA LYS A 243 11.56 -2.40 39.90
C LYS A 243 10.59 -2.96 40.93
N LYS A 244 10.66 -4.27 41.19
CA LYS A 244 10.07 -4.85 42.39
C LYS A 244 10.80 -4.20 43.57
N SER A 245 10.12 -3.28 44.26
CA SER A 245 10.50 -2.81 45.60
C SER A 245 10.15 -3.87 46.63
#